data_AF-X1AUY2-F1
#
_entry.id   AF-X1AUY2-F1
#
_cell.length_a   1.000
_cell.length_b   1.000
_cell.length_c   1.000
_cell.angle_alpha   90.00
_cell.angle_beta   90.00
_cell.angle_gamma   90.00
#
_symmetry.space_group_name_H-M   'P 1'
#
loop_
_entity.id
_entity.type
_entity.pdbx_description
1 polymer ?
#
loop_
_entity_poly.entity_id
_entity_poly.type
_entity_poly.pdbx_seq_one_letter_code
_entity_poly.pdbx_strand_id
1 'polypeptide(L)'
;MAKKKKTAKPRKKAKRKTPGQPTKYKPEYENQALILAEKGFTDKDIAKLFKVTEQTINNWKKQFPQFFESLKAGKAIADQRVVQSLYQRALGYSHPDIHISNHQGVVTKINIIKHYAPDPTSMIF
;
A
#
# COMPACT_ATOMS: atom_id res chain seq x y z
N MET A 1 -4.25 28.52 -72.61
CA MET A 1 -5.19 27.53 -72.01
C MET A 1 -4.86 27.33 -70.54
N ALA A 2 -5.89 27.25 -69.70
CA ALA A 2 -5.90 27.61 -68.28
C ALA A 2 -5.20 26.61 -67.32
N LYS A 3 -4.26 27.11 -66.48
CA LYS A 3 -3.84 26.41 -65.25
C LYS A 3 -4.85 26.71 -64.13
N LYS A 4 -5.75 25.77 -63.83
CA LYS A 4 -6.66 25.82 -62.67
C LYS A 4 -5.85 25.84 -61.37
N LYS A 5 -5.77 26.99 -60.70
CA LYS A 5 -5.30 27.10 -59.31
C LYS A 5 -6.28 26.35 -58.41
N LYS A 6 -5.85 25.19 -57.86
CA LYS A 6 -6.58 24.48 -56.80
C LYS A 6 -6.51 25.32 -55.52
N THR A 7 -7.62 25.94 -55.16
CA THR A 7 -7.80 26.65 -53.88
C THR A 7 -7.85 25.64 -52.74
N ALA A 8 -6.87 25.73 -51.82
CA ALA A 8 -6.80 24.89 -50.63
C ALA A 8 -7.97 25.21 -49.67
N LYS A 9 -8.73 24.18 -49.28
CA LYS A 9 -9.80 24.26 -48.28
C LYS A 9 -9.22 24.68 -46.91
N PRO A 10 -9.91 25.55 -46.14
CA PRO A 10 -9.43 25.93 -44.82
C PRO A 10 -9.49 24.73 -43.86
N ARG A 11 -8.40 24.49 -43.11
CA ARG A 11 -8.33 23.46 -42.06
C ARG A 11 -9.27 23.84 -40.92
N LYS A 12 -10.24 22.97 -40.61
CA LYS A 12 -11.15 23.12 -39.46
C LYS A 12 -10.33 23.18 -38.16
N LYS A 13 -10.49 24.24 -37.37
CA LYS A 13 -9.86 24.38 -36.05
C LYS A 13 -10.42 23.30 -35.11
N ALA A 14 -9.52 22.57 -34.46
CA ALA A 14 -9.88 21.53 -33.48
C ALA A 14 -10.61 22.17 -32.29
N LYS A 15 -11.78 21.60 -31.93
CA LYS A 15 -12.58 22.05 -30.79
C LYS A 15 -11.76 21.90 -29.50
N ARG A 16 -11.73 22.94 -28.65
CA ARG A 16 -11.13 22.88 -27.31
C ARG A 16 -11.92 21.86 -26.48
N LYS A 17 -11.22 20.86 -25.91
CA LYS A 17 -11.84 19.87 -25.02
C LYS A 17 -12.40 20.59 -23.79
N THR A 18 -13.63 20.26 -23.42
CA THR A 18 -14.26 20.68 -22.15
C THR A 18 -13.36 20.31 -20.96
N PRO A 19 -13.34 21.10 -19.88
CA PRO A 19 -12.59 20.74 -18.67
C PRO A 19 -13.01 19.34 -18.24
N GLY A 20 -12.03 18.47 -17.98
CA GLY A 20 -12.29 17.11 -17.51
C GLY A 20 -13.11 17.12 -16.22
N GLN A 21 -13.79 16.01 -15.93
CA GLN A 21 -14.46 15.82 -14.65
C GLN A 21 -13.45 16.08 -13.50
N PRO A 22 -13.81 16.90 -12.50
CA PRO A 22 -12.92 17.16 -11.37
C PRO A 22 -12.56 15.83 -10.69
N THR A 23 -11.26 15.63 -10.44
CA THR A 23 -10.78 14.42 -9.79
C THR A 23 -11.36 14.35 -8.39
N LYS A 24 -11.79 13.17 -7.94
CA LYS A 24 -12.25 12.93 -6.56
C LYS A 24 -11.12 13.03 -5.52
N TYR A 25 -9.91 13.44 -5.94
CA TYR A 25 -8.71 13.43 -5.13
C TYR A 25 -8.76 14.56 -4.10
N LYS A 26 -8.35 14.24 -2.87
CA LYS A 26 -8.15 15.21 -1.79
C LYS A 26 -6.72 15.05 -1.27
N PRO A 27 -5.99 16.14 -0.98
CA PRO A 27 -4.66 16.06 -0.37
C PRO A 27 -4.63 15.26 0.94
N GLU A 28 -5.73 15.25 1.70
CA GLU A 28 -5.89 14.42 2.92
C GLU A 28 -5.70 12.91 2.67
N TYR A 29 -5.93 12.44 1.44
CA TYR A 29 -5.75 11.04 1.09
C TYR A 29 -4.28 10.63 1.06
N GLU A 30 -3.33 11.56 1.01
CA GLU A 30 -1.89 11.27 1.12
C GLU A 30 -1.58 10.67 2.49
N ASN A 31 -2.00 11.34 3.56
CA ASN A 31 -1.85 10.88 4.94
C ASN A 31 -2.60 9.56 5.19
N GLN A 32 -3.83 9.44 4.67
CA GLN A 32 -4.61 8.21 4.81
C GLN A 32 -3.96 7.04 4.06
N ALA A 33 -3.43 7.27 2.86
CA ALA A 33 -2.73 6.27 2.08
C ALA A 33 -1.44 5.82 2.76
N LEU A 34 -0.70 6.72 3.41
CA LEU A 34 0.47 6.37 4.22
C LEU A 34 0.09 5.42 5.35
N ILE A 35 -0.92 5.77 6.16
CA ILE A 35 -1.38 4.95 7.30
C ILE A 35 -1.89 3.58 6.83
N LEU A 36 -2.60 3.54 5.70
CA LEU A 36 -3.10 2.29 5.14
C LEU A 36 -1.97 1.41 4.60
N ALA A 37 -1.01 1.99 3.88
CA ALA A 37 0.15 1.26 3.38
C ALA A 37 1.04 0.75 4.52
N GLU A 38 1.19 1.51 5.61
CA GLU A 38 1.92 1.11 6.82
C GLU A 38 1.29 -0.12 7.51
N LYS A 39 -0.04 -0.25 7.42
CA LYS A 39 -0.78 -1.40 7.92
C LYS A 39 -0.75 -2.60 6.95
N GLY A 40 -0.08 -2.49 5.81
CA GLY A 40 0.03 -3.55 4.82
C GLY A 40 -1.16 -3.68 3.86
N PHE A 41 -2.02 -2.65 3.77
CA PHE A 41 -3.13 -2.68 2.81
C PHE A 41 -2.62 -2.62 1.36
N THR A 42 -3.22 -3.43 0.49
CA THR A 42 -2.89 -3.40 -0.94
C THR A 42 -3.55 -2.23 -1.64
N ASP A 43 -3.07 -1.87 -2.83
CA ASP A 43 -3.69 -0.81 -3.64
C ASP A 43 -5.17 -1.07 -3.94
N LYS A 44 -5.57 -2.35 -4.01
CA LYS A 44 -6.97 -2.79 -4.19
C LYS A 44 -7.82 -2.47 -2.97
N ASP A 45 -7.29 -2.75 -1.78
CA ASP A 45 -7.98 -2.48 -0.52
C ASP A 45 -8.11 -0.97 -0.29
N ILE A 46 -7.07 -0.22 -0.60
CA ILE A 46 -7.06 1.25 -0.56
C ILE A 46 -8.12 1.81 -1.51
N ALA A 47 -8.21 1.28 -2.74
CA ALA A 47 -9.26 1.68 -3.70
C ALA A 47 -10.67 1.40 -3.15
N LYS A 48 -10.88 0.24 -2.52
CA LYS A 48 -12.15 -0.13 -1.89
C LYS A 48 -12.53 0.82 -0.74
N LEU A 49 -11.57 1.18 0.11
CA LEU A 49 -11.77 2.12 1.23
C LEU A 49 -12.15 3.52 0.74
N PHE A 50 -11.49 4.01 -0.30
CA PHE A 50 -11.82 5.30 -0.91
C PHE A 50 -13.04 5.25 -1.85
N LYS A 51 -13.66 4.07 -2.03
CA LYS A 51 -14.79 3.85 -2.95
C LYS A 51 -14.48 4.31 -4.37
N VAL A 52 -13.26 4.05 -4.82
CA VAL A 52 -12.78 4.32 -6.18
C VAL A 52 -12.31 3.03 -6.84
N THR A 53 -12.10 3.07 -8.15
CA THR A 53 -11.51 1.94 -8.87
C THR A 53 -10.00 1.88 -8.67
N GLU A 54 -9.40 0.70 -8.79
CA GLU A 54 -7.93 0.53 -8.80
C GLU A 54 -7.27 1.42 -9.86
N GLN A 55 -7.92 1.58 -11.01
CA GLN A 55 -7.47 2.47 -12.09
C GLN A 55 -7.38 3.93 -11.63
N THR A 56 -8.30 4.37 -10.76
CA THR A 56 -8.28 5.73 -10.20
C THR A 56 -7.07 5.91 -9.29
N ILE A 57 -6.76 4.94 -8.44
CA ILE A 57 -5.54 4.95 -7.60
C ILE A 57 -4.29 4.98 -8.47
N ASN A 58 -4.21 4.16 -9.51
CA ASN A 58 -3.07 4.14 -10.42
C ASN A 58 -2.92 5.45 -11.20
N ASN A 59 -4.01 6.14 -11.52
CA ASN A 59 -3.97 7.47 -12.10
C ASN A 59 -3.47 8.51 -11.08
N TRP A 60 -3.93 8.43 -9.83
CA TRP A 60 -3.47 9.33 -8.76
C TRP A 60 -1.97 9.19 -8.51
N LYS A 61 -1.41 7.98 -8.53
CA LYS A 61 0.03 7.76 -8.43
C LYS A 61 0.84 8.49 -9.52
N LYS A 62 0.29 8.60 -10.74
CA LYS A 62 0.95 9.29 -11.86
C LYS A 62 0.75 10.79 -11.80
N GLN A 63 -0.40 11.24 -11.33
CA GLN A 63 -0.79 12.65 -11.31
C GLN A 63 -0.29 13.40 -10.07
N PHE A 64 -0.17 12.71 -8.94
CA PHE A 64 0.20 13.27 -7.64
C PHE A 64 1.41 12.51 -7.07
N PRO A 65 2.63 13.01 -7.29
CA PRO A 65 3.85 12.38 -6.78
C PRO A 65 3.84 12.18 -5.26
N GLN A 66 3.28 13.14 -4.51
CA GLN A 66 3.19 13.08 -3.04
C GLN A 66 2.35 11.91 -2.53
N PHE A 67 1.26 11.58 -3.23
CA PHE A 67 0.45 10.39 -2.93
C PHE A 67 1.24 9.10 -3.14
N PHE A 68 2.03 9.05 -4.21
CA PHE A 68 2.88 7.89 -4.50
C PHE A 68 4.03 7.75 -3.48
N GLU A 69 4.66 8.86 -3.10
CA GLU A 69 5.69 8.90 -2.05
C GLU A 69 5.12 8.43 -0.70
N SER A 70 3.92 8.87 -0.34
CA SER A 70 3.22 8.44 0.87
C SER A 70 2.98 6.93 0.91
N LEU A 71 2.52 6.35 -0.21
CA LEU A 71 2.35 4.89 -0.34
C LEU A 71 3.67 4.14 -0.24
N LYS A 72 4.74 4.67 -0.84
CA LYS A 72 6.07 4.05 -0.80
C LYS A 72 6.65 4.09 0.61
N ALA A 73 6.51 5.21 1.30
CA ALA A 73 6.94 5.37 2.69
C ALA A 73 6.21 4.39 3.62
N GLY A 74 4.88 4.28 3.49
CA GLY A 74 4.10 3.32 4.27
C GLY A 74 4.54 1.87 4.04
N LYS A 75 4.79 1.49 2.77
CA LYS A 75 5.31 0.15 2.45
C LYS A 75 6.69 -0.10 3.06
N ALA A 76 7.59 0.87 3.02
CA ALA A 76 8.91 0.74 3.64
C ALA A 76 8.83 0.49 5.15
N ILE A 77 7.89 1.12 5.85
CA ILE A 77 7.67 0.88 7.28
C ILE A 77 7.13 -0.54 7.52
N ALA A 78 6.21 -1.00 6.68
CA ALA A 78 5.69 -2.37 6.76
C ALA A 78 6.81 -3.40 6.51
N ASP A 79 7.65 -3.18 5.50
CA ASP A 79 8.81 -4.04 5.20
C ASP A 79 9.81 -4.06 6.37
N GLN A 80 10.08 -2.89 6.97
CA GLN A 80 10.97 -2.80 8.13
C GLN A 80 10.46 -3.62 9.33
N ARG A 81 9.15 -3.69 9.57
CA ARG A 81 8.56 -4.55 10.62
C ARG A 81 8.81 -6.02 10.35
N VAL A 82 8.72 -6.44 9.08
CA VAL A 82 9.03 -7.82 8.67
C VAL A 82 10.51 -8.10 8.92
N VAL A 83 11.40 -7.21 8.48
CA VAL A 83 12.86 -7.34 8.71
C VAL A 83 13.17 -7.44 10.21
N GLN A 84 12.56 -6.60 11.05
CA GLN A 84 12.75 -6.67 12.50
C GLN A 84 12.28 -8.00 13.09
N SER A 85 11.14 -8.50 12.63
CA SER A 85 10.58 -9.78 13.08
C SER A 85 11.46 -10.96 12.65
N LEU A 86 11.97 -10.94 11.40
CA LEU A 86 12.90 -11.93 10.88
C LEU A 86 14.23 -11.89 11.63
N TYR A 87 14.76 -10.70 11.93
CA TYR A 87 15.97 -10.53 12.73
C TYR A 87 15.83 -11.13 14.13
N GLN A 88 14.72 -10.85 14.83
CA GLN A 88 14.43 -11.44 16.14
C GLN A 88 14.34 -12.97 16.07
N ARG A 89 13.72 -13.51 15.01
CA ARG A 89 13.61 -14.95 14.79
C ARG A 89 14.98 -15.59 14.47
N ALA A 90 15.80 -14.90 13.67
CA ALA A 90 17.14 -15.34 13.32
C ALA A 90 18.07 -15.42 14.54
N LEU A 91 17.96 -14.50 15.49
CA LEU A 91 18.74 -14.52 16.74
C LEU A 91 18.17 -15.47 17.80
N GLY A 92 16.91 -15.89 17.65
CA GLY A 92 16.16 -16.47 18.76
C GLY A 92 15.67 -15.40 19.73
N TYR A 93 14.54 -15.65 20.37
CA TYR A 93 13.92 -14.71 21.30
C TYR A 93 13.14 -15.43 22.37
N SER A 94 12.87 -14.75 23.48
CA SER A 94 12.02 -15.25 24.55
C SER A 94 10.87 -14.30 24.79
N HIS A 95 9.68 -14.83 25.04
CA HIS A 95 8.53 -14.02 25.40
C HIS A 95 7.75 -14.66 26.56
N PRO A 96 7.07 -13.86 27.40
CA PRO A 96 6.15 -14.39 28.39
C PRO A 96 4.99 -15.10 27.68
N ASP A 97 4.66 -16.30 28.14
CA ASP A 97 3.55 -17.12 27.66
C ASP A 97 2.79 -17.67 28.88
N ILE A 98 1.53 -18.06 28.67
CA ILE A 98 0.69 -18.62 29.73
C ILE A 98 0.42 -20.08 29.40
N HIS A 99 1.00 -20.98 30.18
CA HIS A 99 0.67 -22.40 30.11
C HIS A 99 -0.65 -22.64 30.83
N ILE A 100 -1.66 -23.06 30.08
CA ILE A 100 -2.99 -23.38 30.59
C ILE A 100 -3.12 -24.90 30.70
N SER A 101 -3.28 -25.42 31.91
CA SER A 101 -3.55 -26.83 32.17
C SER A 101 -4.88 -26.99 32.92
N ASN A 102 -5.61 -28.07 32.62
CA ASN A 102 -6.82 -28.44 33.37
C ASN A 102 -6.54 -29.76 34.08
N HIS A 103 -6.71 -29.77 35.40
CA HIS A 103 -6.70 -30.98 36.19
C HIS A 103 -7.97 -31.04 37.04
N GLN A 104 -8.79 -32.07 36.84
CA GLN A 104 -10.05 -32.30 37.57
C GLN A 104 -11.04 -31.12 37.55
N GLY A 105 -11.13 -30.40 36.43
CA GLY A 105 -12.06 -29.27 36.27
C GLY A 105 -11.53 -27.94 36.81
N VAL A 106 -10.35 -27.93 37.44
CA VAL A 106 -9.66 -26.70 37.84
C VAL A 106 -8.69 -26.28 36.74
N VAL A 107 -8.92 -25.08 36.19
CA VAL A 107 -8.03 -24.48 35.19
C VAL A 107 -6.91 -23.73 35.90
N THR A 108 -5.68 -24.23 35.75
CA THR A 108 -4.47 -23.61 36.28
C THR A 108 -3.76 -22.84 35.16
N LYS A 109 -3.42 -21.58 35.42
CA LYS A 109 -2.65 -20.73 34.50
C LYS A 109 -1.27 -20.48 35.11
N ILE A 110 -0.22 -20.96 34.47
CA ILE A 110 1.16 -20.79 34.91
C ILE A 110 1.86 -19.85 33.93
N ASN A 111 2.39 -18.74 34.43
CA ASN A 111 3.20 -17.84 33.62
C ASN A 111 4.57 -18.49 33.39
N ILE A 112 4.94 -18.67 32.12
CA ILE A 112 6.22 -19.23 31.70
C ILE A 112 6.93 -18.25 30.78
N ILE A 113 8.26 -18.34 30.70
CA ILE A 113 9.03 -17.67 29.66
C ILE A 113 9.31 -18.71 28.58
N LYS A 114 8.74 -18.52 27.39
CA LYS A 114 8.94 -19.44 26.27
C LYS A 114 10.09 -18.96 25.43
N HIS A 115 11.10 -19.81 25.30
CA HIS A 115 12.30 -19.57 24.51
C HIS A 115 12.16 -20.17 23.10
N TYR A 116 12.45 -19.39 22.08
CA TYR A 116 12.52 -19.78 20.68
C TYR A 116 13.97 -19.73 20.23
N ALA A 117 14.51 -20.86 19.80
CA ALA A 117 15.87 -20.94 19.31
C ALA A 117 16.06 -20.15 17.99
N PRO A 118 17.30 -19.73 17.67
CA PRO A 118 17.66 -19.19 16.37
C PRO A 118 17.15 -20.06 15.22
N ASP A 119 16.46 -19.46 14.25
CA ASP A 119 16.03 -20.15 13.02
C ASP A 119 16.94 -19.76 11.83
N PRO A 120 17.77 -20.69 11.31
CA PRO A 120 18.66 -20.42 10.20
C PRO A 120 17.93 -20.07 8.90
N THR A 121 16.68 -20.50 8.72
CA THR A 121 15.87 -20.10 7.56
C THR A 121 15.63 -18.59 7.54
N SER A 122 15.59 -17.92 8.70
CA SER A 122 15.41 -16.47 8.77
C SER A 122 16.68 -15.67 8.42
N MET A 123 17.83 -16.34 8.23
CA MET A 123 19.12 -15.68 7.92
C MET A 123 19.37 -15.52 6.40
N ILE A 124 18.52 -16.10 5.56
CA ILE A 124 18.67 -16.13 4.10
C ILE A 124 17.61 -15.31 3.34
N PHE A 125 16.70 -14.64 4.06
CA PHE A 125 15.66 -13.75 3.54
C PHE A 125 15.97 -12.30 3.90
#